data_AF-A0A4Y8VGK5-F1
#
_entry.id   AF-A0A4Y8VGK5-F1
#
_cell.length_a   1.000
_cell.length_b   1.000
_cell.length_c   1.000
_cell.angle_alpha   90.00
_cell.angle_beta   90.00
_cell.angle_gamma   90.00
#
_symmetry.space_group_name_H-M   'P 1'
#
loop_
_entity.id
_entity.type
_entity.pdbx_description
1 polymer ?
#
loop_
_entity_poly.entity_id
_entity_poly.type
_entity_poly.pdbx_seq_one_letter_code
_entity_poly.pdbx_strand_id
1 'polypeptide(L)'
;MTEHNAKLTAEQACEFVLGLSDGVMRDGKPERFVIQFCELSANGDYWVIRSNSEDFVVHGMTQHCYVGVNAHLINVRTGEHEMVVGWSVDDHLQDKYDLEAASGNPYVLTPIFDRTDKPALVNLRRKLQCNYPQTFALLTGEQRLWLTGKRRLLQDAQRMLLEQGINTQIELVPDAGEAIAIDVETWYTEAVLKAVRKKLC
;
A
#
# COMPACT_ATOMS: atom_id res chain seq x y z
N MET A 1 32.01 20.70 10.23
CA MET A 1 31.02 20.66 11.32
C MET A 1 30.01 19.58 10.98
N THR A 2 30.19 18.40 11.55
CA THR A 2 29.24 17.29 11.46
C THR A 2 28.10 17.61 12.40
N GLU A 3 26.95 18.04 11.89
CA GLU A 3 25.72 18.00 12.67
C GLU A 3 25.49 16.53 13.06
N HIS A 4 25.68 16.22 14.34
CA HIS A 4 25.11 15.02 14.91
C HIS A 4 23.59 15.21 14.85
N ASN A 5 22.96 14.71 13.78
CA ASN A 5 21.53 14.44 13.78
C ASN A 5 21.27 13.39 14.86
N ALA A 6 21.04 13.86 16.09
CA ALA A 6 20.68 13.01 17.20
C ALA A 6 19.39 12.28 16.81
N LYS A 7 19.47 10.95 16.68
CA LYS A 7 18.30 10.12 16.42
C LYS A 7 17.34 10.26 17.59
N LEU A 8 16.07 10.48 17.30
CA LEU A 8 15.04 10.56 18.30
C LEU A 8 14.93 9.22 19.04
N THR A 9 14.90 9.24 20.37
CA THR A 9 14.80 8.00 21.18
C THR A 9 13.36 7.49 21.22
N ALA A 10 13.18 6.22 21.58
CA ALA A 10 11.85 5.64 21.80
C ALA A 10 11.06 6.41 22.86
N GLU A 11 11.72 6.84 23.94
CA GLU A 11 11.12 7.62 25.03
C GLU A 11 10.57 8.95 24.53
N GLN A 12 11.37 9.69 23.75
CA GLN A 12 10.95 10.96 23.15
C GLN A 12 9.79 10.77 22.18
N ALA A 13 9.82 9.69 21.38
CA ALA A 13 8.74 9.38 20.44
C ALA A 13 7.43 9.03 21.18
N CYS A 14 7.53 8.24 22.25
CA CYS A 14 6.39 7.87 23.08
C CYS A 14 5.77 9.08 23.78
N GLU A 15 6.61 9.94 24.38
CA GLU A 15 6.14 11.17 25.03
C GLU A 15 5.41 12.09 24.05
N PHE A 16 5.95 12.25 22.84
CA PHE A 16 5.29 13.00 21.78
C PHE A 16 3.90 12.42 21.45
N VAL A 17 3.80 11.11 21.25
CA VAL A 17 2.53 10.45 20.90
C VAL A 17 1.50 10.54 22.03
N LEU A 18 1.92 10.42 23.30
CA LEU A 18 1.02 10.60 24.44
C LEU A 18 0.51 12.05 24.51
N GLY A 19 1.36 13.03 24.26
CA GLY A 19 0.99 14.45 24.21
C GLY A 19 -0.05 14.79 23.14
N LEU A 20 -0.15 14.01 22.05
CA LEU A 20 -1.22 14.17 21.05
C LEU A 20 -2.62 13.90 21.62
N SER A 21 -2.70 13.16 22.73
CA SER A 21 -3.96 12.80 23.40
C SER A 21 -4.29 13.72 24.59
N ASP A 22 -3.46 14.74 24.83
CA ASP A 22 -3.70 15.69 25.92
C ASP A 22 -5.02 16.43 25.73
N GLY A 23 -5.83 16.48 26.79
CA GLY A 23 -7.13 17.13 26.80
C GLY A 23 -8.27 16.31 26.21
N VAL A 24 -8.03 15.05 25.81
CA VAL A 24 -9.13 14.12 25.50
C VAL A 24 -9.95 13.86 26.77
N MET A 25 -11.27 13.99 26.66
CA MET A 25 -12.21 13.80 27.76
C MET A 25 -13.16 12.65 27.46
N ARG A 26 -13.45 11.82 28.46
CA ARG A 26 -14.50 10.80 28.44
C ARG A 26 -15.41 10.99 29.65
N ASP A 27 -16.71 11.07 29.41
CA ASP A 27 -17.73 11.28 30.46
C ASP A 27 -17.42 12.44 31.41
N GLY A 28 -16.86 13.52 30.86
CA GLY A 28 -16.48 14.72 31.61
C GLY A 28 -15.22 14.60 32.47
N LYS A 29 -14.45 13.51 32.33
CA LYS A 29 -13.16 13.30 33.00
C LYS A 29 -12.02 13.25 31.98
N PRO A 30 -10.81 13.71 32.35
CA PRO A 30 -9.62 13.51 31.51
C PRO A 30 -9.39 12.02 31.25
N GLU A 31 -9.28 11.67 29.98
CA GLU A 31 -8.92 10.33 29.54
C GLU A 31 -7.40 10.16 29.64
N ARG A 32 -6.94 9.00 30.10
CA ARG A 32 -5.51 8.70 30.20
C ARG A 32 -5.15 7.73 29.09
N PHE A 33 -4.22 8.14 28.23
CA PHE A 33 -3.66 7.28 27.22
C PHE A 33 -2.35 6.66 27.71
N VAL A 34 -2.09 5.43 27.26
CA VAL A 34 -0.85 4.71 27.52
C VAL A 34 -0.32 4.11 26.22
N ILE A 35 1.00 3.90 26.18
CA ILE A 35 1.64 3.18 25.08
C ILE A 35 1.33 1.69 25.21
N GLN A 36 0.63 1.15 24.24
CA GLN A 36 0.42 -0.28 24.10
C GLN A 36 1.69 -0.94 23.53
N PHE A 37 2.34 -0.26 22.60
CA PHE A 37 3.46 -0.82 21.86
C PHE A 37 4.33 0.28 21.25
N CYS A 38 5.66 0.09 21.26
CA CYS A 38 6.62 0.97 20.59
C CYS A 38 7.79 0.12 20.07
N GLU A 39 7.95 0.05 18.76
CA GLU A 39 9.07 -0.64 18.13
C GLU A 39 9.68 0.18 17.00
N LEU A 40 10.91 -0.15 16.65
CA LEU A 40 11.57 0.43 15.49
C LEU A 40 11.15 -0.34 14.23
N SER A 41 10.85 0.36 13.14
CA SER A 41 10.59 -0.25 11.84
C SER A 41 11.76 -1.15 11.41
N ALA A 42 11.50 -2.11 10.52
CA ALA A 42 12.53 -3.01 10.01
C ALA A 42 13.73 -2.27 9.38
N ASN A 43 13.49 -1.11 8.76
CA ASN A 43 14.53 -0.28 8.15
C ASN A 43 15.20 0.69 9.14
N GLY A 44 14.75 0.76 10.38
CA GLY A 44 15.38 1.56 11.43
C GLY A 44 15.11 3.07 11.33
N ASP A 45 14.09 3.46 10.57
CA ASP A 45 13.80 4.84 10.14
C ASP A 45 12.52 5.43 10.72
N TYR A 46 11.63 4.61 11.27
CA TYR A 46 10.42 5.04 11.97
C TYR A 46 10.28 4.34 13.32
N TRP A 47 9.86 5.09 14.34
CA TRP A 47 9.22 4.49 15.52
C TRP A 47 7.76 4.22 15.18
N VAL A 48 7.35 2.97 15.33
CA VAL A 48 5.96 2.50 15.19
C VAL A 48 5.35 2.42 16.59
N ILE A 49 4.40 3.31 16.87
CA ILE A 49 3.85 3.49 18.21
C ILE A 49 2.34 3.26 18.18
N ARG A 50 1.85 2.38 19.05
CA ARG A 50 0.42 2.20 19.29
C ARG A 50 0.09 2.67 20.69
N SER A 51 -0.91 3.53 20.80
CA SER A 51 -1.42 4.04 22.07
C SER A 51 -2.94 3.91 22.10
N ASN A 52 -3.49 3.80 23.30
CA ASN A 52 -4.93 3.79 23.53
C ASN A 52 -5.22 4.14 24.99
N SER A 53 -6.50 4.14 25.39
CA SER A 53 -6.87 4.38 26.78
C SER A 53 -6.23 3.36 27.73
N GLU A 54 -5.87 3.83 28.93
CA GLU A 54 -5.35 2.99 30.03
C GLU A 54 -6.32 1.84 30.34
N ASP A 55 -7.62 2.13 30.39
CA ASP A 55 -8.66 1.14 30.65
C ASP A 55 -8.71 0.03 29.59
N PHE A 56 -8.49 0.36 28.32
CA PHE A 56 -8.44 -0.66 27.28
C PHE A 56 -7.15 -1.47 27.35
N VAL A 57 -5.99 -0.80 27.40
CA VAL A 57 -4.68 -1.46 27.28
C VAL A 57 -4.31 -2.25 28.53
N VAL A 58 -4.50 -1.66 29.71
CA VAL A 58 -4.08 -2.24 31.00
C VAL A 58 -5.19 -3.08 31.61
N HIS A 59 -6.44 -2.62 31.51
CA HIS A 59 -7.58 -3.27 32.18
C HIS A 59 -8.46 -4.11 31.23
N GLY A 60 -8.17 -4.14 29.94
CA GLY A 60 -8.88 -4.98 28.96
C GLY A 60 -10.32 -4.56 28.72
N MET A 61 -10.70 -3.32 29.06
CA MET A 61 -12.06 -2.81 28.89
C MET A 61 -12.32 -2.47 27.42
N THR A 62 -12.84 -3.43 26.67
CA THR A 62 -13.07 -3.30 25.21
C THR A 62 -13.98 -2.13 24.84
N GLN A 63 -14.92 -1.77 25.71
CA GLN A 63 -15.79 -0.59 25.51
C GLN A 63 -15.04 0.75 25.59
N HIS A 64 -13.81 0.77 26.12
CA HIS A 64 -12.95 1.96 26.19
C HIS A 64 -11.91 2.01 25.07
N CYS A 65 -11.93 1.05 24.14
CA CYS A 65 -11.05 1.06 22.97
C CYS A 65 -11.37 2.25 22.05
N TYR A 66 -10.40 3.12 21.84
CA TYR A 66 -10.43 4.12 20.77
C TYR A 66 -10.05 3.46 19.45
N VAL A 67 -10.94 3.57 18.46
CA VAL A 67 -10.75 3.04 17.10
C VAL A 67 -10.49 4.18 16.13
N GLY A 68 -9.77 3.90 15.04
CA GLY A 68 -9.54 4.84 13.93
C GLY A 68 -8.06 5.08 13.63
N VAL A 69 -7.20 5.07 14.64
CA VAL A 69 -5.74 5.09 14.47
C VAL A 69 -5.19 3.71 14.86
N ASN A 70 -4.47 3.07 13.94
CA ASN A 70 -3.79 1.81 14.23
C ASN A 70 -2.44 2.06 14.89
N ALA A 71 -1.65 2.97 14.31
CA ALA A 71 -0.35 3.35 14.83
C ALA A 71 0.00 4.80 14.46
N HIS A 72 0.94 5.36 15.19
CA HIS A 72 1.67 6.57 14.85
C HIS A 72 3.06 6.18 14.35
N LEU A 73 3.51 6.84 13.29
CA LEU A 73 4.86 6.75 12.79
C LEU A 73 5.59 8.04 13.13
N ILE A 74 6.75 7.92 13.79
CA ILE A 74 7.65 9.05 14.04
C ILE A 74 8.96 8.80 13.30
N ASN A 75 9.30 9.67 12.35
CA ASN A 75 10.57 9.57 11.65
C ASN A 75 11.73 9.74 12.64
N VAL A 76 12.62 8.77 12.69
CA VAL A 76 13.72 8.71 13.67
C VAL A 76 14.70 9.86 13.51
N ARG A 77 14.82 10.41 12.29
CA ARG A 77 15.76 11.49 11.97
C ARG A 77 15.11 12.87 12.00
N THR A 78 13.92 13.00 11.45
CA THR A 78 13.26 14.31 11.29
C THR A 78 12.27 14.63 12.41
N GLY A 79 11.81 13.61 13.15
CA GLY A 79 10.74 13.74 14.13
C GLY A 79 9.36 13.95 13.49
N GLU A 80 9.25 13.90 12.16
CA GLU A 80 7.97 14.03 11.47
C GLU A 80 7.00 12.92 11.90
N HIS A 81 5.75 13.33 12.11
CA HIS A 81 4.67 12.48 12.60
C HIS A 81 3.67 12.18 11.50
N GLU A 82 3.23 10.93 11.46
CA GLU A 82 2.16 10.46 10.59
C GLU A 82 1.24 9.49 11.35
N MET A 83 -0.05 9.50 11.01
CA MET A 83 -1.03 8.53 11.54
C MET A 83 -1.33 7.46 10.49
N VAL A 84 -1.22 6.19 10.89
CA VAL A 84 -1.62 5.04 10.06
C VAL A 84 -3.07 4.70 10.36
N VAL A 85 -3.92 4.96 9.37
CA VAL A 85 -5.35 4.59 9.37
C VAL A 85 -5.53 3.36 8.47
N GLY A 86 -5.59 2.17 9.08
CA GLY A 86 -5.64 0.91 8.32
C GLY A 86 -5.13 -0.27 9.14
N TRP A 87 -5.14 -1.48 8.56
CA TRP A 87 -4.86 -2.70 9.33
C TRP A 87 -3.38 -3.07 9.44
N SER A 88 -2.56 -2.75 8.44
CA SER A 88 -1.15 -3.15 8.39
C SER A 88 -0.23 -1.93 8.34
N VAL A 89 0.59 -1.77 9.38
CA VAL A 89 1.65 -0.76 9.41
C VAL A 89 2.75 -1.12 8.40
N ASP A 90 3.05 -2.41 8.27
CA ASP A 90 4.08 -2.89 7.36
C ASP A 90 3.72 -2.60 5.91
N ASP A 91 2.46 -2.81 5.51
CA ASP A 91 1.98 -2.48 4.17
C ASP A 91 2.06 -0.98 3.92
N HIS A 92 1.75 -0.16 4.93
CA HIS A 92 1.82 1.30 4.83
C HIS A 92 3.26 1.79 4.63
N LEU A 93 4.20 1.27 5.43
CA LEU A 93 5.62 1.56 5.29
C LEU A 93 6.16 1.07 3.94
N GLN A 94 5.80 -0.15 3.51
CA GLN A 94 6.22 -0.68 2.22
C GLN A 94 5.70 0.18 1.06
N ASP A 95 4.43 0.59 1.09
CA ASP A 95 3.86 1.49 0.08
C ASP A 95 4.66 2.81 0.00
N LYS A 96 5.11 3.33 1.15
CA LYS A 96 5.94 4.55 1.21
C LYS A 96 7.34 4.33 0.64
N TYR A 97 7.99 3.21 0.97
CA TYR A 97 9.28 2.86 0.39
C TYR A 97 9.21 2.63 -1.11
N ASP A 98 8.13 2.01 -1.59
CA ASP A 98 7.93 1.78 -3.02
C ASP A 98 7.74 3.10 -3.78
N LEU A 99 7.07 4.09 -3.18
CA LEU A 99 6.92 5.45 -3.74
C LEU A 99 8.25 6.20 -3.78
N GLU A 100 9.05 6.10 -2.72
CA GLU A 100 10.39 6.70 -2.68
C GLU A 100 11.30 6.06 -3.73
N ALA A 101 11.32 4.72 -3.82
CA ALA A 101 12.09 3.98 -4.80
C ALA A 101 11.64 4.28 -6.25
N ALA A 102 10.35 4.52 -6.46
CA ALA A 102 9.80 4.87 -7.76
C ALA A 102 10.25 6.25 -8.26
N SER A 103 10.66 7.16 -7.35
CA SER A 103 11.12 8.51 -7.70
C SER A 103 10.14 9.27 -8.62
N GLY A 104 8.84 9.12 -8.37
CA GLY A 104 7.75 9.77 -9.14
C GLY A 104 7.29 9.00 -10.39
N ASN A 105 7.96 7.92 -10.77
CA ASN A 105 7.54 7.10 -11.92
C ASN A 105 6.44 6.11 -11.51
N PRO A 106 5.32 5.99 -12.23
CA PRO A 106 4.31 4.98 -11.93
C PRO A 106 4.80 3.55 -12.18
N TYR A 107 4.35 2.63 -11.32
CA TYR A 107 4.43 1.19 -11.57
C TYR A 107 3.29 0.77 -12.50
N VAL A 108 3.61 0.01 -13.54
CA VAL A 108 2.63 -0.52 -14.49
C VAL A 108 2.81 -2.01 -14.68
N LEU A 109 1.68 -2.73 -14.68
CA LEU A 109 1.62 -4.14 -15.02
C LEU A 109 1.48 -4.30 -16.54
N THR A 110 2.39 -5.05 -17.15
CA THR A 110 2.45 -5.28 -18.60
C THR A 110 2.55 -6.78 -18.92
N PRO A 111 2.10 -7.24 -20.10
CA PRO A 111 2.35 -8.61 -20.56
C PRO A 111 3.84 -8.81 -20.90
N ILE A 112 4.40 -9.96 -20.52
CA ILE A 112 5.78 -10.33 -20.93
C ILE A 112 5.86 -10.89 -22.34
N PHE A 113 4.73 -11.31 -22.89
CA PHE A 113 4.61 -11.92 -24.20
C PHE A 113 4.11 -10.91 -25.23
N ASP A 114 4.33 -11.21 -26.50
CA ASP A 114 3.88 -10.41 -27.62
C ASP A 114 2.88 -11.18 -28.51
N ARG A 115 2.49 -10.56 -29.63
CA ARG A 115 1.55 -11.14 -30.60
C ARG A 115 2.04 -12.42 -31.30
N THR A 116 3.32 -12.77 -31.18
CA THR A 116 3.92 -13.97 -31.79
C THR A 116 3.71 -15.23 -30.94
N ASP A 117 3.48 -15.07 -29.63
CA ASP A 117 3.15 -16.15 -28.71
C ASP A 117 1.68 -16.58 -28.89
N LYS A 118 1.45 -17.48 -29.85
CA LYS A 118 0.10 -17.98 -30.17
C LYS A 118 -0.59 -18.63 -28.96
N PRO A 119 0.06 -19.51 -28.16
CA PRO A 119 -0.55 -20.05 -26.95
C PRO A 119 -1.01 -18.97 -25.96
N ALA A 120 -0.13 -18.03 -25.61
CA ALA A 120 -0.47 -16.96 -24.67
C ALA A 120 -1.61 -16.08 -25.19
N LEU A 121 -1.59 -15.78 -26.49
CA LEU A 121 -2.61 -14.97 -27.14
C LEU A 121 -4.00 -15.65 -27.14
N VAL A 122 -4.06 -16.94 -27.47
CA VAL A 122 -5.31 -17.71 -27.41
C VAL A 122 -5.83 -17.78 -25.98
N ASN A 123 -4.95 -17.94 -25.00
CA ASN A 123 -5.34 -17.95 -23.59
C ASN A 123 -5.88 -16.58 -23.14
N LEU A 124 -5.15 -15.50 -23.44
CA LEU A 124 -5.54 -14.12 -23.11
C LEU A 124 -6.92 -13.80 -23.67
N ARG A 125 -7.13 -14.07 -24.97
CA ARG A 125 -8.40 -13.87 -25.66
C ARG A 125 -9.56 -14.60 -24.95
N ARG A 126 -9.34 -15.87 -24.59
CA ARG A 126 -10.34 -16.70 -23.92
C ARG A 126 -10.67 -16.18 -22.52
N LYS A 127 -9.65 -15.82 -21.73
CA LYS A 127 -9.81 -15.36 -20.34
C LYS A 127 -10.46 -13.97 -20.28
N LEU A 128 -10.11 -13.08 -21.21
CA LEU A 128 -10.72 -11.75 -21.32
C LEU A 128 -12.00 -11.73 -22.16
N GLN A 129 -12.43 -12.87 -22.72
CA GLN A 129 -13.63 -12.98 -23.56
C GLN A 129 -13.70 -11.91 -24.68
N CYS A 130 -12.55 -11.56 -25.26
CA CYS A 130 -12.44 -10.52 -26.28
C CYS A 130 -12.16 -11.10 -27.68
N ASN A 131 -12.18 -10.24 -28.71
CA ASN A 131 -11.85 -10.65 -30.07
C ASN A 131 -10.34 -10.52 -30.37
N TYR A 132 -9.87 -11.06 -31.50
CA TYR A 132 -8.45 -11.01 -31.89
C TYR A 132 -7.92 -9.57 -32.05
N PRO A 133 -8.61 -8.65 -32.77
CA PRO A 133 -8.20 -7.24 -32.83
C PRO A 133 -8.00 -6.59 -31.46
N GLN A 134 -8.93 -6.79 -30.53
CA GLN A 134 -8.84 -6.31 -29.16
C GLN A 134 -7.66 -6.95 -28.41
N THR A 135 -7.47 -8.25 -28.56
CA THR A 135 -6.32 -8.96 -27.95
C THR A 135 -5.00 -8.40 -28.47
N PHE A 136 -4.90 -8.11 -29.76
CA PHE A 136 -3.69 -7.50 -30.33
C PHE A 136 -3.47 -6.08 -29.83
N ALA A 137 -4.53 -5.27 -29.71
CA ALA A 137 -4.43 -3.92 -29.16
C ALA A 137 -3.78 -3.94 -27.77
N LEU A 138 -4.22 -4.84 -26.88
CA LEU A 138 -3.65 -5.02 -25.54
C LEU A 138 -2.16 -5.41 -25.51
N LEU A 139 -1.58 -5.83 -26.63
CA LEU A 139 -0.18 -6.25 -26.72
C LEU A 139 0.70 -5.22 -27.45
N THR A 140 0.16 -4.06 -27.81
CA THR A 140 0.86 -3.07 -28.66
C THR A 140 0.75 -1.64 -28.14
N GLY A 141 1.83 -0.87 -28.29
CA GLY A 141 1.85 0.55 -27.96
C GLY A 141 1.46 0.83 -26.51
N GLU A 142 0.76 1.95 -26.28
CA GLU A 142 0.30 2.39 -24.96
C GLU A 142 -0.76 1.47 -24.34
N GLN A 143 -1.46 0.70 -25.17
CA GLN A 143 -2.44 -0.29 -24.70
C GLN A 143 -1.80 -1.53 -24.05
N ARG A 144 -0.48 -1.68 -24.17
CA ARG A 144 0.32 -2.68 -23.42
C ARG A 144 0.43 -2.34 -21.93
N LEU A 145 0.24 -1.07 -21.56
CA LEU A 145 0.24 -0.60 -20.18
C LEU A 145 -1.14 -0.90 -19.57
N TRP A 146 -1.30 -2.04 -18.90
CA TRP A 146 -2.62 -2.54 -18.50
C TRP A 146 -3.13 -1.90 -17.23
N LEU A 147 -2.41 -2.10 -16.12
CA LEU A 147 -2.85 -1.70 -14.78
C LEU A 147 -1.77 -0.84 -14.13
N THR A 148 -2.18 0.14 -13.34
CA THR A 148 -1.29 0.98 -12.53
C THR A 148 -1.82 1.09 -11.09
N GLY A 149 -0.95 1.40 -10.14
CA GLY A 149 -1.31 1.52 -8.73
C GLY A 149 -0.14 1.21 -7.80
N LYS A 150 -0.47 0.95 -6.53
CA LYS A 150 0.52 0.51 -5.53
C LYS A 150 1.19 -0.79 -5.98
N ARG A 151 2.51 -0.88 -5.83
CA ARG A 151 3.30 -2.04 -6.27
C ARG A 151 2.78 -3.35 -5.68
N ARG A 152 2.46 -3.36 -4.38
CA ARG A 152 1.77 -4.46 -3.67
C ARG A 152 0.52 -4.96 -4.41
N LEU A 153 -0.39 -4.05 -4.77
CA LEU A 153 -1.63 -4.40 -5.45
C LEU A 153 -1.37 -4.94 -6.87
N LEU A 154 -0.35 -4.43 -7.55
CA LEU A 154 0.07 -4.95 -8.85
C LEU A 154 0.70 -6.34 -8.73
N GLN A 155 1.41 -6.64 -7.64
CA GLN A 155 1.94 -7.98 -7.37
C GLN A 155 0.80 -8.98 -7.10
N ASP A 156 -0.22 -8.56 -6.37
CA ASP A 156 -1.42 -9.37 -6.18
C ASP A 156 -2.15 -9.65 -7.50
N ALA A 157 -2.35 -8.61 -8.32
CA ALA A 157 -2.94 -8.76 -9.65
C ALA A 157 -2.07 -9.64 -10.58
N GLN A 158 -0.75 -9.50 -10.52
CA GLN A 158 0.20 -10.34 -11.27
C GLN A 158 0.05 -11.81 -10.90
N ARG A 159 -0.03 -12.13 -9.61
CA ARG A 159 -0.26 -13.50 -9.13
C ARG A 159 -1.60 -14.05 -9.61
N MET A 160 -2.67 -13.27 -9.52
CA MET A 160 -4.00 -13.68 -10.00
C MET A 160 -4.02 -13.92 -11.51
N LEU A 161 -3.30 -13.13 -12.30
CA LEU A 161 -3.16 -13.32 -13.74
C LEU A 161 -2.31 -14.55 -14.07
N LEU A 162 -1.24 -14.79 -13.32
CA LEU A 162 -0.39 -15.96 -13.47
C LEU A 162 -1.17 -17.25 -13.23
N GLU A 163 -2.06 -17.29 -12.23
CA GLU A 163 -2.98 -18.41 -11.97
C GLU A 163 -3.93 -18.68 -13.14
N GLN A 164 -4.20 -17.67 -13.98
CA GLN A 164 -4.95 -17.81 -15.22
C GLN A 164 -4.09 -18.16 -16.44
N GLY A 165 -2.78 -18.35 -16.24
CA GLY A 165 -1.79 -18.59 -17.30
C GLY A 165 -1.49 -17.34 -18.13
N ILE A 166 -1.63 -16.15 -17.55
CA ILE A 166 -1.31 -14.87 -18.18
C ILE A 166 -0.05 -14.33 -17.51
N ASN A 167 1.09 -14.43 -18.20
CA ASN A 167 2.35 -13.97 -17.66
C ASN A 167 2.50 -12.45 -17.84
N THR A 168 2.79 -11.75 -16.74
CA THR A 168 2.98 -10.30 -16.70
C THR A 168 4.23 -9.92 -15.91
N GLN A 169 4.66 -8.67 -16.05
CA GLN A 169 5.74 -8.06 -15.29
C GLN A 169 5.32 -6.66 -14.81
N ILE A 170 5.98 -6.19 -13.75
CA ILE A 170 5.80 -4.83 -13.22
C ILE A 170 6.98 -4.00 -13.69
N GLU A 171 6.71 -2.97 -14.47
CA GLU A 171 7.69 -2.02 -14.99
C GLU A 171 7.51 -0.66 -14.28
N LEU A 172 8.61 0.07 -14.07
CA LEU A 172 8.55 1.50 -13.76
C LEU A 172 8.64 2.26 -15.09
N VAL A 173 7.65 3.10 -15.37
CA VAL A 173 7.57 3.86 -16.62
C VAL A 173 7.46 5.36 -16.32
N PRO A 174 7.91 6.26 -17.21
CA PRO A 174 7.78 7.71 -16.99
C PRO A 174 6.33 8.20 -16.97
N ASP A 175 5.45 7.50 -17.69
CA ASP A 175 4.03 7.81 -17.80
C ASP A 175 3.24 6.50 -17.88
N ALA A 176 2.18 6.39 -17.08
CA ALA A 176 1.27 5.25 -17.10
C ALA A 176 0.30 5.29 -18.29
N GLY A 177 0.21 6.43 -18.99
CA GLY A 177 -0.72 6.65 -20.09
C GLY A 177 -2.15 6.32 -19.67
N GLU A 178 -2.83 5.51 -20.46
CA GLU A 178 -4.20 5.07 -20.17
C GLU A 178 -4.27 3.79 -19.31
N ALA A 179 -3.23 3.43 -18.56
CA ALA A 179 -3.28 2.26 -17.68
C ALA A 179 -4.41 2.42 -16.65
N ILE A 180 -5.15 1.34 -16.40
CA ILE A 180 -6.28 1.37 -15.48
C ILE A 180 -5.76 1.35 -14.04
N ALA A 181 -6.07 2.39 -13.28
CA ALA A 181 -5.76 2.43 -11.85
C ALA A 181 -6.54 1.33 -11.12
N ILE A 182 -5.82 0.51 -10.36
CA ILE A 182 -6.42 -0.49 -9.47
C ILE A 182 -6.19 -0.10 -8.01
N ASP A 183 -7.19 -0.41 -7.19
CA ASP A 183 -7.16 -0.23 -5.74
C ASP A 183 -7.66 -1.50 -5.06
N VAL A 184 -7.84 -1.47 -3.73
CA VAL A 184 -8.29 -2.55 -2.85
C VAL A 184 -9.53 -3.30 -3.33
N GLU A 185 -10.38 -2.71 -4.16
CA GLU A 185 -11.53 -3.37 -4.79
C GLU A 185 -11.13 -4.47 -5.79
N THR A 186 -9.89 -4.46 -6.26
CA THR A 186 -9.35 -5.39 -7.27
C THR A 186 -8.69 -6.62 -6.61
N TRP A 187 -9.35 -7.19 -5.60
CA TRP A 187 -8.80 -8.23 -4.72
C TRP A 187 -9.08 -9.67 -5.18
N TYR A 188 -9.78 -9.87 -6.31
CA TYR A 188 -10.09 -11.19 -6.85
C TYR A 188 -9.91 -11.25 -8.38
N THR A 189 -9.69 -12.46 -8.90
CA THR A 189 -9.30 -12.70 -10.30
C THR A 189 -10.24 -12.03 -11.32
N GLU A 190 -11.55 -12.15 -11.14
CA GLU A 190 -12.51 -11.60 -12.10
C GLU A 190 -12.52 -10.05 -12.09
N ALA A 191 -12.25 -9.40 -10.95
CA ALA A 191 -12.04 -7.96 -10.90
C ALA A 191 -10.80 -7.54 -11.68
N VAL A 192 -9.69 -8.28 -11.54
CA VAL A 192 -8.45 -8.03 -12.30
C VAL A 192 -8.70 -8.19 -13.81
N LEU A 193 -9.32 -9.29 -14.24
CA LEU A 193 -9.66 -9.52 -15.65
C LEU A 193 -10.63 -8.45 -16.18
N LYS A 194 -11.56 -7.98 -15.36
CA LYS A 194 -12.46 -6.87 -15.72
C LYS A 194 -11.69 -5.55 -15.85
N ALA A 195 -10.73 -5.28 -14.97
CA ALA A 195 -9.89 -4.09 -15.06
C ALA A 195 -9.06 -4.09 -16.34
N VAL A 196 -8.43 -5.22 -16.70
CA VAL A 196 -7.69 -5.35 -17.97
C VAL A 196 -8.63 -5.15 -19.17
N ARG A 197 -9.85 -5.70 -19.14
CA ARG A 197 -10.84 -5.48 -20.22
C ARG A 197 -11.24 -4.02 -20.39
N LYS A 198 -11.23 -3.19 -19.35
CA LYS A 198 -11.57 -1.76 -19.45
C LYS A 198 -10.62 -0.98 -20.35
N LYS A 199 -9.40 -1.46 -20.60
CA LYS A 199 -8.47 -0.90 -21.60
C LYS A 199 -9.02 -0.96 -23.04
N LEU A 200 -10.02 -1.79 -23.28
CA LEU A 200 -10.65 -1.96 -24.59
C LEU A 200 -11.89 -1.08 -24.79
N CYS A 201 -12.28 -0.30 -23.77
CA CYS A 201 -13.49 0.53 -23.76
C CYS A 201 -13.18 1.97 -24.14
#